data_AF-A0A645CKL4-F1
#
_entry.id   AF-A0A645CKL4-F1
#
_cell.length_a   1.000
_cell.length_b   1.000
_cell.length_c   1.000
_cell.angle_alpha   90.00
_cell.angle_beta   90.00
_cell.angle_gamma   90.00
#
_symmetry.space_group_name_H-M   'P 1'
#
loop_
_entity.id
_entity.type
_entity.pdbx_description
1 polymer ?
#
loop_
_entity_poly.entity_id
_entity_poly.type
_entity_poly.pdbx_seq_one_letter_code
_entity_poly.pdbx_strand_id
1 'polypeptide(L)'
;MLDNESLRQEIKGTIGKPNLTPYSAEYINYYVHIFVDNAFLLSIPETYYKDLYDYHIDPKFWVDLIFEYDFYQRADGRAFEKIFSDYEWNKLNTVQKLFGFSYSTYMTGGILLEQDFAMQFYTHGYIGFCILCAPWLAILLIIIILALKRFKYIVSIDILVCGVALCGGLVCAYASGHTLDETFSSILLATLMAELLILVNKNKKEMSNND
;
A
#
# COMPACT_ATOMS: atom_id res chain seq x y z
N MET A 1 27.22 0.90 12.69
CA MET A 1 25.94 0.21 12.39
C MET A 1 25.71 -0.97 13.33
N LEU A 2 26.64 -1.94 13.47
CA LEU A 2 26.50 -3.01 14.48
C LEU A 2 26.47 -2.50 15.93
N ASP A 3 27.31 -1.51 16.27
CA ASP A 3 27.37 -0.98 17.65
C ASP A 3 26.05 -0.34 18.10
N ASN A 4 25.37 0.37 17.21
CA ASN A 4 24.06 0.97 17.47
C ASN A 4 22.96 -0.10 17.65
N GLU A 5 23.11 -1.25 16.99
CA GLU A 5 22.16 -2.34 17.07
C GLU A 5 22.29 -3.10 18.40
N SER A 6 23.52 -3.31 18.88
CA SER A 6 23.77 -3.86 20.22
C SER A 6 23.24 -2.92 21.32
N LEU A 7 23.50 -1.62 21.19
CA LEU A 7 22.99 -0.59 22.10
C LEU A 7 21.45 -0.57 22.15
N ARG A 8 20.79 -0.69 20.98
CA ARG A 8 19.32 -0.76 20.88
C ARG A 8 18.74 -1.93 21.67
N GLN A 9 19.35 -3.12 21.58
CA GLN A 9 18.87 -4.29 22.31
C GLN A 9 19.05 -4.15 23.82
N GLU A 10 20.15 -3.56 24.26
CA GLU A 10 20.38 -3.27 25.67
C GLU A 10 19.33 -2.30 26.21
N ILE A 11 19.09 -1.19 25.50
CA ILE A 11 18.07 -0.20 25.87
C ILE A 11 16.68 -0.82 25.86
N LYS A 12 16.34 -1.63 24.84
CA LYS A 12 15.07 -2.37 24.78
C LYS A 12 14.83 -3.19 26.04
N GLY A 13 15.86 -3.86 26.54
CA GLY A 13 15.79 -4.66 27.77
C GLY A 13 15.53 -3.83 29.04
N THR A 14 15.86 -2.54 29.02
CA THR A 14 15.65 -1.61 30.15
C THR A 14 14.29 -0.90 30.12
N ILE A 15 13.64 -0.83 28.96
CA ILE A 15 12.34 -0.20 28.81
C ILE A 15 11.28 -1.11 29.44
N GLY A 16 10.82 -0.75 30.64
CA GLY A 16 9.69 -1.39 31.30
C GLY A 16 8.39 -1.10 30.57
N LYS A 17 7.41 -2.01 30.64
CA LYS A 17 6.04 -1.74 30.19
C LYS A 17 5.31 -0.97 31.30
N PRO A 18 5.04 0.33 31.14
CA PRO A 18 4.37 1.08 32.19
C PRO A 18 2.90 0.67 32.28
N ASN A 19 2.37 0.54 33.50
CA ASN A 19 0.93 0.31 33.72
C ASN A 19 0.18 1.65 33.69
N LEU A 20 0.30 2.38 32.58
CA LEU A 20 -0.31 3.69 32.36
C LEU A 20 -1.53 3.57 31.45
N THR A 21 -2.51 4.44 31.64
CA THR A 21 -3.68 4.50 30.76
C THR A 21 -3.26 5.02 29.38
N PRO A 22 -3.61 4.32 28.28
CA PRO A 22 -3.28 4.75 26.92
C PRO A 22 -3.76 6.18 26.66
N TYR A 23 -2.91 6.98 26.01
CA TYR A 23 -3.18 8.38 25.64
C TYR A 23 -3.37 9.37 26.81
N SER A 24 -3.07 8.97 28.06
CA SER A 24 -2.95 9.93 29.16
C SER A 24 -1.71 10.82 29.02
N ALA A 25 -1.71 11.98 29.68
CA ALA A 25 -0.55 12.88 29.65
C ALA A 25 0.73 12.19 30.18
N GLU A 26 0.61 11.37 31.23
CA GLU A 26 1.72 10.60 31.79
C GLU A 26 2.24 9.55 30.80
N TYR A 27 1.34 8.88 30.09
CA TYR A 27 1.68 7.93 29.02
C TYR A 27 2.43 8.62 27.89
N ILE A 28 1.92 9.76 27.40
CA ILE A 28 2.55 10.52 26.31
C ILE A 28 3.94 10.99 26.74
N ASN A 29 4.06 11.61 27.91
CA ASN A 29 5.34 12.10 28.42
C ASN A 29 6.37 10.98 28.57
N TYR A 30 5.96 9.82 29.10
CA TYR A 30 6.84 8.65 29.23
C TYR A 30 7.47 8.22 27.90
N TYR A 31 6.64 8.03 26.86
CA TYR A 31 7.14 7.61 25.56
C TYR A 31 7.86 8.74 24.80
N VAL A 32 7.47 10.01 24.99
CA VAL A 32 8.20 11.16 24.41
C VAL A 32 9.62 11.21 24.94
N HIS A 33 9.84 11.05 26.25
CA HIS A 33 11.18 11.04 26.82
C HIS A 33 12.03 9.92 26.25
N ILE A 34 11.49 8.69 26.19
CA ILE A 34 12.19 7.56 25.57
C ILE A 34 12.51 7.84 24.11
N PHE A 35 11.57 8.39 23.36
CA PHE A 35 11.78 8.71 21.95
C PHE A 35 12.91 9.73 21.77
N VAL A 36 12.85 10.87 22.47
CA VAL A 36 13.84 11.95 22.33
C VAL A 36 15.26 11.46 22.67
N ASP A 37 15.40 10.67 23.72
CA ASP A 37 16.69 10.12 24.14
C ASP A 37 17.27 9.11 23.14
N ASN A 38 16.42 8.51 22.29
CA ASN A 38 16.79 7.41 21.39
C ASN A 38 16.55 7.70 19.90
N ALA A 39 16.12 8.91 19.54
CA ALA A 39 15.79 9.28 18.17
C ALA A 39 16.98 9.13 17.21
N PHE A 40 18.22 9.25 17.73
CA PHE A 40 19.45 9.03 16.96
C PHE A 40 19.62 7.59 16.43
N LEU A 41 18.85 6.62 16.94
CA LEU A 41 18.83 5.23 16.46
C LEU A 41 17.96 5.05 15.21
N LEU A 42 17.13 6.03 14.87
CA LEU A 42 16.33 6.01 13.65
C LEU A 42 17.19 6.23 12.42
N SER A 43 16.87 5.49 11.36
CA SER A 43 17.50 5.65 10.04
C SER A 43 16.68 6.53 9.10
N ILE A 44 15.52 7.00 9.55
CA ILE A 44 14.61 7.86 8.79
C ILE A 44 14.91 9.35 9.01
N PRO A 45 14.69 10.22 8.01
CA PRO A 45 14.88 11.66 8.14
C PRO A 45 14.00 12.30 9.21
N GLU A 46 14.48 13.39 9.82
CA GLU A 46 13.76 14.08 10.90
C GLU A 46 12.38 14.62 10.48
N THR A 47 12.24 14.96 9.20
CA THR A 47 10.98 15.46 8.60
C THR A 47 9.82 14.51 8.86
N TYR A 48 10.06 13.19 8.91
CA TYR A 48 8.99 12.21 9.15
C TYR A 48 8.34 12.34 10.52
N TYR A 49 9.14 12.56 11.58
CA TYR A 49 8.65 12.61 12.95
C TYR A 49 8.50 14.03 13.51
N LYS A 50 8.98 15.06 12.81
CA LYS A 50 8.81 16.47 13.20
C LYS A 50 7.71 17.19 12.40
N ASP A 51 7.63 16.94 11.10
CA ASP A 51 6.79 17.74 10.19
C ASP A 51 5.60 16.94 9.67
N LEU A 52 5.83 15.69 9.26
CA LEU A 52 4.83 14.82 8.63
C LEU A 52 3.89 14.16 9.64
N TYR A 53 4.45 13.50 10.65
CA TYR A 53 3.70 12.84 11.72
C TYR A 53 4.39 13.08 13.06
N ASP A 54 4.03 14.19 13.71
CA ASP A 54 4.70 14.66 14.93
C ASP A 54 4.70 13.58 16.03
N TYR A 55 5.89 13.29 16.57
CA TYR A 55 6.08 12.33 17.65
C TYR A 55 5.33 12.67 18.95
N HIS A 56 4.89 13.91 19.16
CA HIS A 56 4.05 14.26 20.30
C HIS A 56 2.61 13.70 20.17
N ILE A 57 2.15 13.44 18.94
CA ILE A 57 0.79 12.95 18.67
C ILE A 57 0.69 11.47 19.03
N ASP A 58 1.67 10.68 18.58
CA ASP A 58 1.77 9.26 18.93
C ASP A 58 3.23 8.85 19.19
N PRO A 59 3.75 9.12 20.40
CA PRO A 59 5.13 8.79 20.74
C PRO A 59 5.34 7.28 20.84
N LYS A 60 4.28 6.51 21.11
CA LYS A 60 4.39 5.06 21.28
C LYS A 60 4.73 4.40 19.94
N PHE A 61 4.11 4.84 18.85
CA PHE A 61 4.45 4.38 17.50
C PHE A 61 5.95 4.52 17.23
N TRP A 62 6.50 5.70 17.50
CA TRP A 62 7.91 5.99 17.22
C TRP A 62 8.88 5.20 18.11
N VAL A 63 8.53 4.97 19.37
CA VAL A 63 9.30 4.09 20.26
C VAL A 63 9.23 2.64 19.78
N ASP A 64 8.04 2.14 19.43
CA ASP A 64 7.88 0.80 18.87
C ASP A 64 8.70 0.66 17.56
N LEU A 65 8.73 1.68 16.71
CA LEU A 65 9.53 1.70 15.48
C LEU A 65 11.03 1.50 15.74
N ILE A 66 11.56 2.09 16.81
CA ILE A 66 12.96 1.96 17.19
C ILE A 66 13.24 0.56 17.75
N PHE A 67 12.41 0.06 18.66
CA PHE A 67 12.76 -1.09 19.49
C PHE A 67 12.10 -2.41 19.06
N GLU A 68 10.90 -2.38 18.47
CA GLU A 68 10.16 -3.59 18.11
C GLU A 68 10.48 -4.09 16.70
N TYR A 69 10.86 -3.20 15.77
CA TYR A 69 11.18 -3.58 14.39
C TYR A 69 12.68 -3.80 14.18
N ASP A 70 13.01 -4.74 13.29
CA ASP A 70 14.40 -5.01 12.96
C ASP A 70 15.00 -3.91 12.05
N PHE A 71 16.33 -3.80 12.04
CA PHE A 71 17.03 -2.77 11.27
C PHE A 71 16.63 -2.78 9.79
N TYR A 72 16.60 -3.96 9.18
CA TYR A 72 16.22 -4.12 7.77
C TYR A 72 14.79 -3.68 7.47
N GLN A 73 13.88 -3.75 8.45
CA GLN A 73 12.48 -3.37 8.29
C GLN A 73 12.26 -1.85 8.40
N ARG A 74 13.15 -1.13 9.09
CA ARG A 74 13.06 0.34 9.26
C ARG A 74 14.02 1.13 8.38
N ALA A 75 15.03 0.48 7.80
CA ALA A 75 16.02 1.12 6.94
C ALA A 75 15.47 1.40 5.53
N ASP A 76 14.50 0.60 5.07
CA ASP A 76 13.81 0.81 3.80
C ASP A 76 12.56 1.70 4.02
N GLY A 77 12.47 2.81 3.27
CA GLY A 77 11.35 3.75 3.34
C GLY A 77 10.00 3.08 3.06
N ARG A 78 9.96 2.17 2.07
CA ARG A 78 8.73 1.41 1.74
C ARG A 78 8.29 0.49 2.86
N ALA A 79 9.25 -0.13 3.54
CA ALA A 79 8.96 -0.99 4.68
C ALA A 79 8.45 -0.17 5.87
N PHE A 80 9.03 1.01 6.11
CA PHE A 80 8.53 1.96 7.10
C PHE A 80 7.10 2.44 6.81
N GLU A 81 6.81 2.86 5.58
CA GLU A 81 5.46 3.29 5.16
C GLU A 81 4.43 2.18 5.41
N LYS A 82 4.81 0.93 5.14
CA LYS A 82 3.94 -0.23 5.39
C LYS A 82 3.73 -0.46 6.89
N ILE A 83 4.78 -0.37 7.69
CA ILE A 83 4.70 -0.48 9.16
C ILE A 83 3.74 0.58 9.72
N PHE A 84 3.86 1.82 9.26
CA PHE A 84 2.97 2.91 9.63
C PHE A 84 1.52 2.61 9.20
N SER A 85 1.32 2.17 7.96
CA SER A 85 0.01 1.76 7.41
C SER A 85 -0.65 0.70 8.29
N ASP A 86 0.09 -0.36 8.61
CA ASP A 86 -0.40 -1.50 9.38
C ASP A 86 -0.70 -1.11 10.83
N TYR A 87 0.14 -0.27 11.43
CA TYR A 87 -0.04 0.22 12.78
C TYR A 87 -1.34 1.03 12.92
N GLU A 88 -1.54 2.02 12.05
CA GLU A 88 -2.77 2.81 12.02
C GLU A 88 -3.98 1.94 11.70
N TRP A 89 -3.85 1.00 10.75
CA TRP A 89 -4.95 0.12 10.37
C TRP A 89 -5.43 -0.73 11.54
N ASN A 90 -4.51 -1.18 12.39
CA ASN A 90 -4.83 -1.99 13.55
C ASN A 90 -5.54 -1.20 14.66
N LYS A 91 -5.46 0.14 14.67
CA LYS A 91 -6.26 0.98 15.58
C LYS A 91 -7.72 1.09 15.17
N LEU A 92 -8.05 0.88 13.89
CA LEU A 92 -9.42 1.06 13.40
C LEU A 92 -10.34 -0.05 13.89
N ASN A 93 -11.56 0.35 14.25
CA ASN A 93 -12.65 -0.58 14.52
C ASN A 93 -13.11 -1.27 13.22
N THR A 94 -13.77 -2.43 13.35
CA THR A 94 -14.24 -3.23 12.20
C THR A 94 -15.09 -2.45 11.20
N VAL A 95 -15.94 -1.53 11.67
CA VAL A 95 -16.77 -0.67 10.80
C VAL A 95 -15.92 0.36 10.06
N GLN A 96 -14.89 0.92 10.71
CA GLN A 96 -13.99 1.88 10.08
C GLN A 96 -13.14 1.20 9.01
N LYS A 97 -12.68 -0.04 9.26
CA LYS A 97 -11.96 -0.85 8.26
C LYS A 97 -12.76 -1.12 6.98
N LEU A 98 -14.09 -1.08 7.03
CA LEU A 98 -14.93 -1.24 5.83
C LEU A 98 -14.78 -0.05 4.86
N PHE A 99 -14.61 1.16 5.40
CA PHE A 99 -14.47 2.41 4.64
C PHE A 99 -13.02 2.89 4.54
N GLY A 100 -12.11 2.28 5.28
CA GLY A 100 -10.69 2.62 5.29
C GLY A 100 -10.37 3.85 6.11
N PHE A 101 -9.19 4.43 5.88
CA PHE A 101 -8.73 5.63 6.56
C PHE A 101 -9.48 6.90 6.14
N SER A 102 -10.17 6.91 4.99
CA SER A 102 -10.78 8.11 4.40
C SER A 102 -9.76 9.27 4.32
N TYR A 103 -10.22 10.52 4.09
CA TYR A 103 -9.37 11.74 4.07
C TYR A 103 -8.82 12.10 5.47
N SER A 104 -8.45 11.13 6.29
CA SER A 104 -7.79 11.38 7.56
C SER A 104 -6.31 11.73 7.37
N THR A 105 -5.62 12.01 8.47
CA THR A 105 -4.21 12.40 8.62
C THR A 105 -3.23 11.62 7.71
N TYR A 106 -3.61 10.42 7.24
CA TYR A 106 -2.90 9.63 6.24
C TYR A 106 -2.58 10.37 4.91
N MET A 107 -3.51 11.16 4.36
CA MET A 107 -3.25 11.92 3.13
C MET A 107 -2.62 13.30 3.39
N THR A 108 -2.82 13.87 4.59
CA THR A 108 -2.28 15.20 4.95
C THR A 108 -0.83 15.11 5.47
N GLY A 109 -0.48 13.99 6.11
CA GLY A 109 0.83 13.75 6.72
C GLY A 109 1.89 13.20 5.78
N GLY A 110 1.62 13.04 4.48
CA GLY A 110 2.63 12.75 3.45
C GLY A 110 3.40 11.43 3.55
N ILE A 111 3.08 10.54 4.50
CA ILE A 111 3.61 9.17 4.55
C ILE A 111 2.73 8.29 3.67
N LEU A 112 3.00 8.30 2.36
CA LEU A 112 2.23 7.57 1.36
C LEU A 112 2.94 6.26 1.07
N LEU A 113 2.20 5.15 1.11
CA LEU A 113 2.75 3.85 0.78
C LEU A 113 2.94 3.73 -0.73
N GLU A 114 4.17 3.54 -1.20
CA GLU A 114 4.49 3.32 -2.63
C GLU A 114 4.08 1.92 -3.14
N GLN A 115 2.85 1.50 -2.83
CA GLN A 115 2.22 0.29 -3.34
C GLN A 115 0.75 0.57 -3.65
N ASP A 116 0.47 0.88 -4.92
CA ASP A 116 -0.85 1.31 -5.41
C ASP A 116 -2.03 0.46 -4.86
N PHE A 117 -1.94 -0.87 -4.92
CA PHE A 117 -3.03 -1.75 -4.46
C PHE A 117 -3.22 -1.74 -2.95
N ALA A 118 -2.12 -1.71 -2.20
CA ALA A 118 -2.16 -1.66 -0.75
C ALA A 118 -2.67 -0.28 -0.30
N MET A 119 -2.23 0.78 -0.96
CA MET A 119 -2.70 2.14 -0.70
C MET A 119 -4.20 2.30 -0.99
N GLN A 120 -4.70 1.76 -2.11
CA GLN A 120 -6.14 1.76 -2.39
C GLN A 120 -6.94 1.00 -1.31
N PHE A 121 -6.41 -0.14 -0.83
CA PHE A 121 -7.02 -0.92 0.24
C PHE A 121 -7.07 -0.16 1.57
N TYR A 122 -5.97 0.45 2.00
CA TYR A 122 -5.91 1.23 3.24
C TYR A 122 -6.79 2.49 3.19
N THR A 123 -6.81 3.19 2.05
CA THR A 123 -7.57 4.43 1.88
C THR A 123 -9.08 4.19 1.80
N HIS A 124 -9.52 3.21 1.01
CA HIS A 124 -10.95 3.00 0.70
C HIS A 124 -11.57 1.81 1.47
N GLY A 125 -10.77 1.07 2.21
CA GLY A 125 -11.18 -0.10 2.99
C GLY A 125 -11.66 -1.27 2.14
N TYR A 126 -12.22 -2.28 2.80
CA TYR A 126 -12.69 -3.49 2.12
C TYR A 126 -13.77 -3.23 1.07
N ILE A 127 -14.73 -2.34 1.36
CA ILE A 127 -15.87 -2.11 0.46
C ILE A 127 -15.43 -1.32 -0.76
N GLY A 128 -14.71 -0.22 -0.55
CA GLY A 128 -14.25 0.63 -1.64
C GLY A 128 -13.23 -0.10 -2.52
N PHE A 129 -12.33 -0.89 -1.92
CA PHE A 129 -11.44 -1.76 -2.68
C PHE A 129 -12.21 -2.77 -3.52
N CYS A 130 -13.25 -3.44 -2.99
CA CYS A 130 -14.06 -4.37 -3.78
C CYS A 130 -14.80 -3.68 -4.92
N ILE A 131 -15.39 -2.50 -4.70
CA ILE A 131 -16.15 -1.78 -5.75
C ILE A 131 -15.21 -1.28 -6.84
N LEU A 132 -14.07 -0.72 -6.48
CA LEU A 132 -13.10 -0.20 -7.43
C LEU A 132 -12.35 -1.35 -8.10
N CYS A 133 -11.99 -2.39 -7.35
CA CYS A 133 -11.10 -3.45 -7.84
C CYS A 133 -11.74 -4.70 -8.43
N ALA A 134 -12.87 -5.14 -7.91
CA ALA A 134 -13.51 -6.37 -8.40
C ALA A 134 -13.93 -6.29 -9.88
N PRO A 135 -14.46 -5.17 -10.42
CA PRO A 135 -14.87 -5.11 -11.81
C PRO A 135 -13.70 -5.30 -12.80
N TRP A 136 -12.56 -4.64 -12.59
CA TRP A 136 -11.42 -4.78 -13.50
C TRP A 136 -10.75 -6.15 -13.37
N LEU A 137 -10.64 -6.69 -12.14
CA LEU A 137 -10.14 -8.04 -11.92
C LEU A 137 -11.03 -9.11 -12.58
N ALA A 138 -12.35 -8.96 -12.48
CA ALA A 138 -13.30 -9.88 -13.11
C ALA A 138 -13.19 -9.86 -14.63
N ILE A 139 -13.11 -8.66 -15.24
CA ILE A 139 -12.94 -8.50 -16.69
C ILE A 139 -11.62 -9.12 -17.15
N LEU A 140 -10.52 -8.83 -16.45
CA LEU A 140 -9.21 -9.40 -16.73
C LEU A 140 -9.22 -10.93 -16.66
N LEU A 141 -9.88 -11.50 -15.64
CA LEU A 141 -10.01 -12.94 -15.48
C LEU A 141 -10.85 -13.56 -16.61
N ILE A 142 -11.95 -12.92 -17.02
CA ILE A 142 -12.76 -13.34 -18.18
C ILE A 142 -11.92 -13.37 -19.45
N ILE A 143 -11.14 -12.31 -19.70
CA ILE A 143 -10.21 -12.22 -20.84
C ILE A 143 -9.20 -13.36 -20.81
N ILE A 144 -8.59 -13.64 -19.66
CA ILE A 144 -7.62 -14.74 -19.51
C ILE A 144 -8.27 -16.09 -19.78
N ILE A 145 -9.47 -16.36 -19.25
CA ILE A 145 -10.18 -17.63 -19.51
C ILE A 145 -10.51 -17.78 -21.00
N LEU A 146 -10.95 -16.70 -21.66
CA LEU A 146 -11.19 -16.68 -23.11
C LEU A 146 -9.89 -16.95 -23.89
N ALA A 147 -8.79 -16.32 -23.48
CA ALA A 147 -7.44 -16.54 -24.02
C ALA A 147 -7.01 -18.01 -23.94
N LEU A 148 -7.13 -18.62 -22.77
CA LEU A 148 -6.73 -20.01 -22.56
C LEU A 148 -7.61 -21.00 -23.32
N LYS A 149 -8.93 -20.78 -23.38
CA LYS A 149 -9.85 -21.68 -24.09
C LYS A 149 -9.74 -21.58 -25.61
N ARG A 150 -9.24 -20.46 -26.16
CA ARG A 150 -9.22 -20.19 -27.61
C ARG A 150 -7.83 -19.74 -28.08
N PHE A 151 -6.78 -20.39 -27.58
CA PHE A 151 -5.38 -20.06 -27.84
C PHE A 151 -5.04 -19.93 -29.34
N LYS A 152 -5.61 -20.76 -30.20
CA LYS A 152 -5.37 -20.74 -31.66
C LYS A 152 -5.93 -19.51 -32.39
N TYR A 153 -6.87 -18.80 -31.78
CA TYR A 153 -7.67 -17.73 -32.44
C TYR A 153 -7.49 -16.35 -31.80
N ILE A 154 -6.80 -16.28 -30.65
CA ILE A 154 -6.48 -15.02 -29.96
C ILE A 154 -5.14 -14.43 -30.40
N VAL A 155 -4.39 -15.14 -31.25
CA VAL A 155 -3.18 -14.64 -31.91
C VAL A 155 -3.56 -13.73 -33.09
N SER A 156 -4.37 -12.70 -32.83
CA SER A 156 -4.42 -11.52 -33.68
C SER A 156 -3.40 -10.52 -33.15
N ILE A 157 -2.65 -9.87 -34.05
CA ILE A 157 -1.64 -8.87 -33.69
C ILE A 157 -2.24 -7.78 -32.80
N ASP A 158 -3.46 -7.33 -33.08
CA ASP A 158 -4.12 -6.26 -32.30
C ASP A 158 -4.40 -6.67 -30.85
N ILE A 159 -4.86 -7.91 -30.64
CA ILE A 159 -5.13 -8.45 -29.29
C ILE A 159 -3.82 -8.66 -28.54
N LEU A 160 -2.78 -9.11 -29.24
CA LEU A 160 -1.47 -9.37 -28.64
C LEU A 160 -0.79 -8.06 -28.23
N VAL A 161 -0.84 -7.03 -29.08
CA VAL A 161 -0.32 -5.68 -28.77
C VAL A 161 -1.08 -5.05 -27.60
N CYS A 162 -2.42 -5.07 -27.62
CA CYS A 162 -3.23 -4.55 -26.52
C CYS A 162 -3.00 -5.32 -25.22
N GLY A 163 -2.86 -6.65 -25.28
CA GLY A 163 -2.58 -7.50 -24.13
C GLY A 163 -1.20 -7.24 -23.54
N VAL A 164 -0.17 -7.09 -24.36
CA VAL A 164 1.18 -6.74 -23.92
C VAL A 164 1.21 -5.33 -23.32
N ALA A 165 0.50 -4.36 -23.91
CA ALA A 165 0.39 -3.01 -23.35
C ALA A 165 -0.28 -3.01 -21.97
N LEU A 166 -1.34 -3.79 -21.79
CA LEU A 166 -2.04 -3.93 -20.51
C LEU A 166 -1.16 -4.60 -19.45
N CYS A 167 -0.51 -5.72 -19.80
CA CYS A 167 0.44 -6.40 -18.90
C CYS A 167 1.62 -5.50 -18.55
N GLY A 168 2.16 -4.76 -19.52
CA GLY A 168 3.22 -3.77 -19.30
C GLY A 168 2.79 -2.68 -18.33
N GLY A 169 1.59 -2.12 -18.50
CA GLY A 169 1.02 -1.14 -17.58
C GLY A 169 0.88 -1.68 -16.15
N LEU A 170 0.44 -2.93 -15.98
CA LEU A 170 0.34 -3.58 -14.67
C LEU A 170 1.71 -3.85 -14.03
N VAL A 171 2.71 -4.25 -14.83
CA VAL A 171 4.09 -4.43 -14.35
C VAL A 171 4.69 -3.09 -13.93
N CYS A 172 4.47 -2.03 -14.70
CA CYS A 172 4.89 -0.68 -14.34
C CYS A 172 4.23 -0.20 -13.04
N ALA A 173 2.94 -0.47 -12.86
CA ALA A 173 2.24 -0.18 -11.61
C ALA A 173 2.83 -0.94 -10.42
N TYR A 174 3.08 -2.24 -10.59
CA TYR A 174 3.70 -3.05 -9.55
C TYR A 174 5.12 -2.59 -9.18
N ALA A 175 5.92 -2.18 -10.17
CA ALA A 175 7.30 -1.74 -9.94
C ALA A 175 7.39 -0.31 -9.38
N SER A 176 6.59 0.61 -9.93
CA SER A 176 6.67 2.04 -9.62
C SER A 176 5.86 2.44 -8.39
N GLY A 177 4.78 1.72 -8.06
CA GLY A 177 3.97 2.02 -6.87
C GLY A 177 3.16 3.33 -6.92
N HIS A 178 3.11 4.00 -8.08
CA HIS A 178 2.42 5.27 -8.32
C HIS A 178 1.60 5.29 -9.62
N THR A 179 1.48 4.16 -10.33
CA THR A 179 0.84 4.18 -11.67
C THR A 179 -0.65 3.93 -11.58
N LEU A 180 -1.14 3.22 -10.57
CA LEU A 180 -2.58 2.98 -10.40
C LEU A 180 -3.24 3.93 -9.41
N ASP A 181 -2.46 4.61 -8.57
CA ASP A 181 -2.98 5.63 -7.67
C ASP A 181 -3.34 6.94 -8.41
N GLU A 182 -2.69 7.23 -9.54
CA GLU A 182 -3.06 8.35 -10.39
C GLU A 182 -4.31 8.08 -11.24
N THR A 183 -5.32 8.95 -11.12
CA THR A 183 -6.58 8.90 -11.88
C THR A 183 -6.36 8.87 -13.40
N PHE A 184 -5.32 9.54 -13.90
CA PHE A 184 -5.05 9.58 -15.34
C PHE A 184 -4.60 8.21 -15.88
N SER A 185 -3.64 7.60 -15.18
CA SER A 185 -3.07 6.30 -15.56
C SER A 185 -4.08 5.16 -15.41
N SER A 186 -4.96 5.22 -14.42
CA SER A 186 -6.08 4.27 -14.28
C SER A 186 -7.13 4.39 -15.40
N ILE A 187 -7.45 5.59 -15.87
CA ILE A 187 -8.36 5.81 -17.03
C ILE A 187 -7.75 5.23 -18.32
N LEU A 188 -6.45 5.40 -18.54
CA LEU A 188 -5.77 4.82 -19.70
C LEU A 188 -5.83 3.29 -19.68
N LEU A 189 -5.55 2.68 -18.52
CA LEU A 189 -5.61 1.23 -18.38
C LEU A 189 -7.04 0.69 -18.56
N ALA A 190 -8.05 1.39 -18.04
CA ALA A 190 -9.45 1.03 -18.24
C ALA A 190 -9.86 1.11 -19.73
N THR A 191 -9.36 2.11 -20.45
CA THR A 191 -9.63 2.28 -21.89
C THR A 191 -8.97 1.15 -22.71
N LEU A 192 -7.72 0.80 -22.39
CA LEU A 192 -7.02 -0.35 -23.00
C LEU A 192 -7.75 -1.66 -22.74
N MET A 193 -8.27 -1.86 -21.53
CA MET A 193 -9.06 -3.04 -21.17
C MET A 193 -10.38 -3.10 -21.94
N ALA A 194 -11.06 -1.97 -22.11
CA ALA A 194 -12.29 -1.88 -22.89
C ALA A 194 -12.05 -2.21 -24.37
N GLU A 195 -10.99 -1.66 -24.97
CA GLU A 195 -10.61 -1.96 -26.36
C GLU A 195 -10.30 -3.44 -26.56
N LEU A 196 -9.54 -4.04 -25.64
CA LEU A 196 -9.24 -5.47 -25.68
C LEU A 196 -10.53 -6.32 -25.65
N LEU A 197 -11.49 -5.96 -24.80
CA LEU A 197 -12.77 -6.67 -24.71
C LEU A 197 -13.59 -6.54 -26.00
N ILE A 198 -13.58 -5.36 -26.63
CA ILE A 198 -14.24 -5.12 -27.93
C ILE A 198 -13.60 -5.98 -29.02
N LEU A 199 -12.26 -6.01 -29.10
CA LEU A 199 -11.53 -6.80 -30.09
C LEU A 199 -11.81 -8.31 -29.94
N VAL A 200 -11.80 -8.81 -28.70
CA VAL A 200 -12.12 -10.22 -28.41
C VAL A 200 -13.56 -10.56 -28.82
N ASN A 201 -14.52 -9.66 -28.56
CA ASN A 201 -15.91 -9.86 -28.94
C ASN A 201 -16.17 -9.74 -30.44
N LYS A 202 -15.47 -8.84 -31.15
CA LYS A 202 -15.57 -8.68 -32.60
C LYS A 202 -15.10 -9.94 -33.31
N ASN A 203 -13.92 -10.46 -32.95
CA ASN A 203 -13.41 -11.72 -33.48
C ASN A 203 -14.36 -12.89 -33.21
N LYS A 204 -15.02 -12.92 -32.05
CA LYS A 204 -16.05 -13.92 -31.75
C LYS A 204 -17.26 -13.85 -32.70
N LYS A 205 -17.69 -12.64 -33.08
CA LYS A 205 -18.87 -12.39 -33.92
C LYS A 205 -18.60 -12.73 -35.39
N GLU A 206 -17.43 -12.36 -35.90
CA GLU A 206 -16.99 -12.71 -37.25
C GLU A 206 -16.88 -14.24 -37.43
N MET A 207 -16.52 -14.97 -36.37
CA MET A 207 -16.53 -16.43 -36.39
C MET A 207 -17.94 -17.04 -36.44
N SER A 208 -18.90 -16.52 -35.65
CA SER A 208 -20.28 -17.05 -35.65
C SER A 208 -21.00 -16.87 -36.99
N ASN A 209 -20.52 -15.98 -37.85
CA ASN A 209 -21.08 -15.74 -39.18
C ASN A 209 -20.38 -16.56 -40.27
N ASN A 210 -19.24 -17.20 -39.97
CA ASN A 210 -18.43 -17.98 -40.91
C ASN A 210 -18.55 -19.50 -40.70
N ASP A 211 -19.30 -19.95 -39.69
CA ASP A 211 -19.74 -21.34 -39.45
C ASP A 211 -21.20 -21.51 -39.90
#